data_AF-A0A6H1ZIR3-F1
#
_entry.id   AF-A0A6H1ZIR3-F1
#
_cell.length_a   1.000
_cell.length_b   1.000
_cell.length_c   1.000
_cell.angle_alpha   90.00
_cell.angle_beta   90.00
_cell.angle_gamma   90.00
#
_symmetry.space_group_name_H-M   'P 1'
#
loop_
_entity.id
_entity.type
_entity.pdbx_description
1 polymer ?
#
loop_
_entity_poly.entity_id
_entity_poly.type
_entity_poly.pdbx_seq_one_letter_code
_entity_poly.pdbx_strand_id
1 'polypeptide(L)'
;MVEQKVICKICNKEMKRITVAHISTHGLKSMNEYETYGEQLTEDLENIAEPVVKELEEEKVTMTYKERMEYLFKDKEKDPDRPFSQFLKENGVTEMELLGMIDKYKVGRELNVSEQIQRNIEQGKKEADKYKNKDEVEVTDVNIAESLEKNHGFTCIAVKSSPRKTWVLTKNK
;
A
#
# COMPACT_ATOMS: atom_id res chain seq x y z
N MET A 1 34.80 10.93 -24.06
CA MET A 1 33.76 11.79 -23.46
C MET A 1 32.93 10.89 -22.55
N VAL A 2 32.91 11.15 -21.25
CA VAL A 2 32.12 10.37 -20.28
C VAL A 2 30.66 10.86 -20.40
N GLU A 3 29.74 10.00 -20.85
CA GLU A 3 28.32 10.33 -20.87
C GLU A 3 27.83 10.44 -19.41
N GLN A 4 27.51 11.66 -18.96
CA GLN A 4 26.87 11.86 -17.66
C GLN A 4 25.47 11.26 -17.70
N LYS A 5 25.21 10.27 -16.84
CA LYS A 5 23.88 9.70 -16.63
C LYS A 5 23.24 10.36 -15.42
N VAL A 6 21.94 10.59 -15.50
CA VAL A 6 21.09 11.12 -14.43
C VAL A 6 20.17 10.02 -13.93
N ILE A 7 19.95 9.95 -12.62
CA ILE A 7 19.06 8.98 -11.97
C ILE A 7 17.74 9.67 -11.62
N CYS A 8 16.61 9.01 -11.91
CA CYS A 8 15.30 9.53 -11.52
C CYS A 8 15.08 9.44 -10.01
N LYS A 9 14.67 10.55 -9.36
CA LYS A 9 14.39 10.64 -7.91
C LYS A 9 13.25 9.72 -7.44
N ILE A 10 12.37 9.29 -8.35
CA ILE A 10 11.14 8.53 -8.03
C ILE A 10 11.35 7.03 -8.28
N CYS A 11 11.92 6.65 -9.43
CA CYS A 11 12.03 5.24 -9.83
C CYS A 11 13.47 4.72 -9.96
N ASN A 12 14.47 5.54 -9.61
CA ASN A 12 15.90 5.20 -9.62
C ASN A 12 16.46 4.67 -10.95
N LYS A 13 15.75 4.89 -12.07
CA LYS A 13 16.24 4.52 -13.41
C LYS A 13 17.32 5.50 -13.86
N GLU A 14 18.44 4.96 -14.33
CA GLU A 14 19.48 5.72 -15.03
C GLU A 14 19.03 6.10 -16.43
N MET A 15 19.25 7.36 -16.80
CA MET A 15 18.99 7.86 -18.14
C MET A 15 19.92 8.99 -18.51
N LYS A 16 20.04 9.28 -19.81
CA LYS A 16 20.91 10.38 -20.28
C LYS A 16 20.44 11.75 -19.80
N ARG A 17 19.13 11.93 -19.62
CA ARG A 17 18.50 13.14 -19.06
C ARG A 17 17.10 12.82 -18.57
N ILE A 18 16.66 13.48 -17.51
CA ILE A 18 15.25 13.45 -17.10
C ILE A 18 14.42 14.27 -18.10
N THR A 19 13.30 13.72 -18.55
CA THR A 19 12.40 14.39 -19.50
C THR A 19 11.00 14.52 -18.91
N VAL A 20 10.24 15.50 -19.40
CA VAL A 20 8.81 15.67 -19.03
C VAL A 20 8.02 14.38 -19.28
N ALA A 21 8.28 13.69 -20.39
CA ALA A 21 7.63 12.42 -20.72
C ALA A 21 7.90 11.33 -19.67
N HIS A 22 9.11 11.30 -19.08
CA HIS A 22 9.42 10.38 -18.00
C HIS A 22 8.75 10.76 -16.68
N ILE A 23 8.80 12.03 -16.28
CA ILE A 23 8.20 12.44 -14.99
C ILE A 23 6.66 12.34 -15.02
N SER A 24 6.04 12.48 -16.19
CA SER A 24 4.60 12.24 -16.35
C SER A 24 4.20 10.78 -16.12
N THR A 25 5.12 9.81 -16.23
CA THR A 25 4.83 8.42 -15.81
C THR A 25 4.67 8.29 -14.30
N HIS A 26 5.13 9.29 -13.54
CA HIS A 26 4.98 9.39 -12.08
C HIS A 26 3.87 10.35 -11.65
N GLY A 27 3.05 10.82 -12.60
CA GLY A 27 1.94 11.74 -12.31
C GLY A 27 2.34 13.21 -12.16
N LEU A 28 3.61 13.58 -12.43
CA LEU A 28 4.07 14.97 -12.41
C LEU A 28 3.82 15.66 -13.75
N LYS A 29 3.41 16.93 -13.69
CA LYS A 29 3.03 17.73 -14.86
C LYS A 29 4.15 18.63 -15.36
N SER A 30 5.15 18.92 -14.53
CA SER A 30 6.25 19.82 -14.89
C SER A 30 7.58 19.42 -14.25
N MET A 31 8.69 19.87 -14.85
CA MET A 31 10.02 19.69 -14.26
C MET A 31 10.16 20.38 -12.91
N ASN A 32 9.45 21.50 -12.69
CA ASN A 32 9.46 22.22 -11.43
C ASN A 32 8.88 21.35 -10.29
N GLU A 33 7.76 20.65 -10.54
CA GLU A 33 7.19 19.68 -9.57
C GLU A 33 8.12 18.50 -9.30
N TYR A 34 8.97 18.13 -10.27
CA TYR A 34 9.96 17.06 -10.11
C TYR A 34 11.19 17.51 -9.32
N GLU A 35 11.59 18.76 -9.47
CA GLU A 35 12.73 19.34 -8.74
C GLU A 35 12.41 19.49 -7.26
N THR A 36 11.21 19.98 -6.92
CA THR A 36 10.70 20.14 -5.54
C THR A 36 10.12 18.86 -4.95
N TYR A 37 10.09 17.75 -5.71
CA TYR A 37 9.65 16.45 -5.24
C TYR A 37 10.56 15.97 -4.09
N GLY A 38 10.02 16.01 -2.86
CA GLY A 38 10.72 15.67 -1.62
C GLY A 38 10.98 16.85 -0.67
N GLU A 39 10.87 18.10 -1.13
CA GLU A 39 11.07 19.29 -0.28
C GLU A 39 9.79 19.73 0.45
N GLN A 40 8.61 19.30 0.00
CA GLN A 40 7.32 19.58 0.68
C GLN A 40 7.04 18.70 1.90
N LEU A 41 7.95 17.80 2.28
CA LEU A 41 7.82 16.95 3.47
C LEU A 41 8.43 17.59 4.73
N THR A 42 9.14 18.71 4.58
CA THR A 42 9.91 19.33 5.68
C THR A 42 9.25 20.56 6.32
N GLU A 43 8.25 21.20 5.69
CA GLU A 43 7.66 22.44 6.23
C GLU A 43 6.58 22.20 7.32
N ASP A 44 5.99 21.01 7.43
CA ASP A 44 4.97 20.72 8.45
C ASP A 44 5.54 20.16 9.77
N LEU A 45 6.85 19.90 9.85
CA LEU A 45 7.50 19.26 11.02
C LEU A 45 8.21 20.24 11.97
N GLU A 46 8.30 21.54 11.63
CA GLU A 46 9.04 22.52 12.44
C GLU A 46 8.32 22.98 13.73
N ASN A 47 7.09 22.50 14.01
CA ASN A 47 6.33 22.87 15.22
C ASN A 47 6.28 21.81 16.32
N ILE A 48 7.06 20.72 16.22
CA ILE A 48 7.14 19.72 17.29
C ILE A 48 8.55 19.76 17.88
N ALA A 49 8.64 20.48 19.00
CA ALA A 49 9.64 20.47 20.06
C ALA A 49 11.03 19.82 19.80
N GLU A 50 12.03 20.64 20.09
CA GLU A 50 13.48 20.43 20.27
C GLU A 50 14.07 19.01 20.47
N PRO A 51 15.36 18.85 20.10
CA PRO A 51 15.93 17.59 19.65
C PRO A 51 16.65 16.82 20.76
N VAL A 52 16.40 15.52 20.85
CA VAL A 52 17.37 14.55 21.38
C VAL A 52 17.77 13.64 20.24
N VAL A 53 18.47 14.20 19.26
CA VAL A 53 19.16 13.40 18.24
C VAL A 53 20.51 13.01 18.84
N LYS A 54 20.54 11.84 19.48
CA LYS A 54 21.77 11.06 19.48
C LYS A 54 22.06 10.76 18.01
N GLU A 55 23.20 11.24 17.53
CA GLU A 55 23.77 10.86 16.24
C GLU A 55 23.86 9.32 16.18
N LEU A 56 22.84 8.71 15.59
CA LEU A 56 23.02 7.44 14.90
C LEU A 56 23.52 7.84 13.52
N GLU A 57 24.83 7.73 13.32
CA GLU A 57 25.39 7.58 11.99
C GLU A 57 24.70 6.37 11.35
N GLU A 58 23.61 6.63 10.62
CA GLU A 58 23.04 5.64 9.70
C GLU A 58 24.05 5.48 8.57
N GLU A 59 25.00 4.57 8.76
CA GLU A 59 25.66 3.90 7.65
C GLU A 59 24.56 3.40 6.73
N LYS A 60 24.40 4.04 5.56
CA LYS A 60 23.57 3.51 4.49
C LYS A 60 24.23 2.22 4.02
N VAL A 61 23.95 1.12 4.71
CA VAL A 61 24.28 -0.22 4.27
C VAL A 61 23.38 -0.46 3.05
N THR A 62 23.92 -0.16 1.87
CA THR A 62 23.29 -0.53 0.61
C THR A 62 23.37 -2.05 0.48
N MET A 63 22.44 -2.76 1.12
CA MET A 63 22.34 -4.20 1.00
C MET A 63 21.87 -4.54 -0.41
N THR A 64 22.66 -5.34 -1.09
CA THR A 64 22.26 -6.02 -2.32
C THR A 64 21.07 -6.94 -2.05
N TYR A 65 20.33 -7.30 -3.10
CA TYR A 65 19.21 -8.24 -2.98
C TYR A 65 19.63 -9.58 -2.36
N LYS A 66 20.84 -10.04 -2.69
CA LYS A 66 21.41 -11.27 -2.13
C LYS A 66 21.63 -11.16 -0.62
N GLU A 67 22.22 -10.06 -0.16
CA GLU A 67 22.43 -9.81 1.27
C GLU A 67 21.09 -9.65 2.02
N ARG A 68 20.09 -9.03 1.39
CA ARG A 68 18.74 -8.91 1.98
C ARG A 68 18.07 -10.28 2.13
N MET A 69 18.23 -11.17 1.15
CA MET A 69 17.73 -12.54 1.23
C MET A 69 18.48 -13.33 2.31
N GLU A 70 19.80 -13.22 2.38
CA GLU A 70 20.60 -13.87 3.42
C GLU A 70 20.23 -13.38 4.81
N TYR A 71 19.92 -12.08 4.98
CA TYR A 71 19.42 -11.52 6.23
C TYR A 71 18.01 -12.03 6.59
N LEU A 72 17.06 -11.96 5.66
CA LEU A 72 15.66 -12.35 5.90
C LEU A 72 15.49 -13.84 6.22
N PHE A 73 16.39 -14.68 5.70
CA PHE A 73 16.35 -16.12 5.86
C PHE A 73 17.50 -16.67 6.72
N LYS A 74 18.26 -15.80 7.41
CA LYS A 74 19.46 -16.18 8.17
C LYS A 74 19.20 -17.29 9.20
N ASP A 75 18.05 -17.23 9.85
CA ASP A 75 17.64 -18.15 10.92
C ASP A 75 16.60 -19.18 10.45
N LYS A 76 16.31 -19.24 9.14
CA LYS A 76 15.38 -20.23 8.59
C LYS A 76 16.18 -21.39 8.01
N GLU A 77 16.11 -22.54 8.68
CA GLU A 77 16.67 -23.78 8.17
C GLU A 77 15.97 -24.16 6.86
N LYS A 78 16.75 -24.32 5.78
CA LYS A 78 16.23 -24.83 4.52
C LYS A 78 15.98 -26.31 4.71
N ASP A 79 14.73 -26.68 4.87
CA ASP A 79 14.29 -28.07 4.88
C ASP A 79 13.76 -28.44 3.49
N PRO A 80 14.57 -29.07 2.62
CA PRO A 80 14.16 -29.45 1.27
C PRO A 80 13.16 -30.62 1.26
N ASP A 81 13.09 -31.40 2.35
CA ASP A 81 12.16 -32.54 2.48
C ASP A 81 10.80 -32.12 3.02
N ARG A 82 10.69 -30.86 3.50
CA ARG A 82 9.46 -30.30 4.00
C ARG A 82 8.37 -30.23 2.91
N PRO A 83 7.18 -30.82 3.16
CA PRO A 83 6.06 -30.67 2.25
C PRO A 83 5.64 -29.22 2.08
N PHE A 84 5.46 -28.79 0.83
CA PHE A 84 5.00 -27.44 0.49
C PHE A 84 3.66 -27.06 1.19
N SER A 85 2.75 -28.02 1.35
CA SER A 85 1.49 -27.84 2.08
C SER A 85 1.68 -27.42 3.54
N GLN A 86 2.73 -27.92 4.20
CA GLN A 86 3.07 -27.54 5.56
C GLN A 86 3.63 -26.11 5.62
N PHE A 87 4.38 -25.68 4.60
CA PHE A 87 4.80 -24.28 4.44
C PHE A 87 3.61 -23.32 4.35
N LEU A 88 2.64 -23.64 3.48
CA LEU A 88 1.43 -22.84 3.31
C LEU A 88 0.65 -22.71 4.63
N LYS A 89 0.48 -23.82 5.35
CA LYS A 89 -0.25 -23.85 6.62
C LYS A 89 0.42 -23.04 7.72
N GLU A 90 1.74 -23.16 7.90
CA GLU A 90 2.47 -22.41 8.93
C GLU A 90 2.48 -20.89 8.68
N ASN A 91 2.42 -20.48 7.41
CA ASN A 91 2.40 -19.07 7.04
C ASN A 91 0.97 -18.53 6.85
N GLY A 92 -0.07 -19.35 7.07
CA GLY A 92 -1.47 -18.93 6.97
C GLY A 92 -1.88 -18.44 5.58
N VAL A 93 -1.21 -18.94 4.52
CA VAL A 93 -1.46 -18.54 3.13
C VAL A 93 -1.92 -19.73 2.31
N THR A 94 -2.82 -19.48 1.36
CA THR A 94 -3.19 -20.47 0.35
C THR A 94 -2.17 -20.50 -0.79
N GLU A 95 -2.15 -21.60 -1.56
CA GLU A 95 -1.28 -21.72 -2.73
C GLU A 95 -1.55 -20.62 -3.76
N MET A 96 -2.82 -20.29 -4.00
CA MET A 96 -3.22 -19.21 -4.91
C MET A 96 -2.75 -17.83 -4.45
N GLU A 97 -2.81 -17.55 -3.15
CA GLU A 97 -2.29 -16.30 -2.59
C GLU A 97 -0.77 -16.21 -2.74
N LEU A 98 -0.06 -17.31 -2.46
CA LEU A 98 1.39 -17.35 -2.62
C LEU A 98 1.81 -17.18 -4.08
N LEU A 99 1.13 -17.84 -5.02
CA LEU A 99 1.37 -17.65 -6.46
C LEU A 99 1.10 -16.19 -6.87
N GLY A 100 0.03 -15.59 -6.38
CA GLY A 100 -0.27 -14.18 -6.61
C GLY A 100 0.79 -13.24 -6.05
N MET A 101 1.38 -13.56 -4.89
CA MET A 101 2.51 -12.80 -4.33
C MET A 101 3.78 -12.95 -5.18
N ILE A 102 4.09 -14.18 -5.60
CA ILE A 102 5.25 -14.48 -6.45
C ILE A 102 5.13 -13.78 -7.81
N ASP A 103 3.96 -13.81 -8.45
CA ASP A 103 3.75 -13.15 -9.73
C ASP A 103 3.87 -11.62 -9.61
N LYS A 104 3.29 -11.02 -8.57
CA LYS A 104 3.48 -9.59 -8.28
C LYS A 104 4.95 -9.24 -8.10
N TYR A 105 5.69 -10.08 -7.37
CA TYR A 105 7.12 -9.91 -7.13
C TYR A 105 7.95 -10.05 -8.41
N LYS A 106 7.71 -11.10 -9.20
CA LYS A 106 8.43 -11.38 -10.47
C LYS A 106 8.21 -10.32 -11.53
N VAL A 107 7.00 -9.76 -11.60
CA VAL A 107 6.66 -8.71 -12.58
C VAL A 107 7.28 -7.36 -12.18
N GLY A 108 7.78 -7.22 -10.95
CA GLY A 108 8.41 -5.99 -10.46
C GLY A 108 7.43 -4.81 -10.36
N ARG A 109 6.11 -5.09 -10.35
CA ARG A 109 5.10 -4.07 -10.12
C ARG A 109 5.02 -3.82 -8.63
N GLU A 110 5.34 -2.60 -8.22
CA GLU A 110 5.04 -2.14 -6.88
C GLU A 110 3.55 -2.34 -6.61
N LEU A 111 3.24 -2.85 -5.42
CA LEU A 111 1.87 -2.82 -4.92
C LEU A 111 1.50 -1.34 -4.76
N ASN A 112 0.79 -0.79 -5.72
CA ASN A 112 0.23 0.55 -5.59
C ASN A 112 -0.91 0.49 -4.57
N VAL A 113 -0.55 0.62 -3.30
CA VAL A 113 -1.46 0.57 -2.15
C VAL A 113 -2.60 1.57 -2.35
N SER A 114 -2.30 2.74 -2.92
CA SER A 114 -3.30 3.77 -3.23
C SER A 114 -4.32 3.29 -4.27
N GLU A 115 -3.89 2.66 -5.35
CA GLU A 115 -4.83 2.06 -6.32
C GLU A 115 -5.69 0.95 -5.69
N GLN A 116 -5.10 0.14 -4.82
CA GLN A 116 -5.83 -0.94 -4.15
C GLN A 116 -6.89 -0.37 -3.20
N ILE A 117 -6.55 0.66 -2.43
CA ILE A 117 -7.50 1.40 -1.58
C ILE A 117 -8.62 1.98 -2.43
N GLN A 118 -8.29 2.64 -3.54
CA GLN A 118 -9.30 3.21 -4.45
C GLN A 118 -10.24 2.15 -5.01
N ARG A 119 -9.71 0.99 -5.46
CA ARG A 119 -10.54 -0.13 -5.94
C ARG A 119 -11.48 -0.66 -4.85
N ASN A 120 -11.00 -0.78 -3.62
CA ASN A 120 -11.82 -1.22 -2.50
C ASN A 120 -12.94 -0.22 -2.20
N ILE A 121 -12.65 1.08 -2.23
CA ILE A 121 -13.64 2.15 -2.06
C ILE A 121 -14.68 2.11 -3.19
N GLU A 122 -14.26 1.98 -4.45
CA GLU A 122 -15.17 1.89 -5.60
C GLU A 122 -16.05 0.65 -5.54
N GLN A 123 -15.49 -0.49 -5.14
CA GLN A 123 -16.25 -1.71 -4.96
C GLN A 123 -17.26 -1.56 -3.81
N GLY A 124 -16.86 -0.98 -2.69
CA GLY A 124 -17.74 -0.66 -1.57
C GLY A 124 -18.91 0.23 -1.98
N LYS A 125 -18.67 1.24 -2.83
CA LYS A 125 -19.72 2.08 -3.42
C LYS A 125 -20.72 1.28 -4.26
N LYS A 126 -20.23 0.48 -5.21
CA LYS A 126 -21.08 -0.35 -6.07
C LYS A 126 -21.92 -1.35 -5.29
N GLU A 127 -21.36 -1.93 -4.23
CA GLU A 127 -22.09 -2.86 -3.37
C GLU A 127 -23.12 -2.12 -2.49
N ALA A 128 -22.82 -0.93 -1.98
CA ALA A 128 -23.73 -0.11 -1.20
C ALA A 128 -25.02 0.26 -1.98
N ASP A 129 -24.92 0.49 -3.29
CA ASP A 129 -26.07 0.77 -4.16
C ASP A 129 -27.17 -0.31 -4.10
N LYS A 130 -26.79 -1.56 -3.80
CA LYS A 130 -27.75 -2.68 -3.66
C LYS A 130 -28.65 -2.53 -2.43
N TYR A 131 -28.28 -1.69 -1.47
CA TYR A 131 -28.96 -1.52 -0.19
C TYR A 131 -29.68 -0.17 -0.07
N LYS A 132 -29.56 0.74 -1.05
CA LYS A 132 -30.11 2.11 -0.99
C LYS A 132 -31.60 2.22 -0.70
N ASN A 133 -32.37 1.18 -1.01
CA ASN A 133 -33.83 1.12 -0.83
C ASN A 133 -34.27 0.41 0.46
N LYS A 134 -33.33 -0.04 1.29
CA LYS A 134 -33.63 -0.67 2.58
C LYS A 134 -33.64 0.37 3.69
N ASP A 135 -34.47 0.14 4.71
CA ASP A 135 -34.49 0.98 5.90
C ASP A 135 -33.42 0.58 6.91
N GLU A 136 -33.09 -0.71 6.98
CA GLU A 136 -32.06 -1.27 7.86
C GLU A 136 -31.17 -2.25 7.10
N VAL A 137 -29.86 -2.20 7.38
CA VAL A 137 -28.86 -3.01 6.70
C VAL A 137 -27.79 -3.45 7.69
N GLU A 138 -27.41 -4.73 7.60
CA GLU A 138 -26.21 -5.25 8.25
C GLU A 138 -25.16 -5.59 7.19
N VAL A 139 -23.96 -5.05 7.33
CA VAL A 139 -22.84 -5.32 6.43
C VAL A 139 -21.58 -5.70 7.20
N THR A 140 -20.69 -6.48 6.60
CA THR A 140 -19.40 -6.88 7.21
C THR A 140 -18.20 -6.20 6.57
N ASP A 141 -18.41 -5.34 5.59
CA ASP A 141 -17.33 -4.58 4.93
C ASP A 141 -17.48 -3.10 5.31
N VAL A 142 -16.39 -2.54 5.84
CA VAL A 142 -16.32 -1.14 6.27
C VAL A 142 -16.52 -0.18 5.11
N ASN A 143 -16.05 -0.50 3.91
CA ASN A 143 -16.20 0.39 2.74
C ASN A 143 -17.66 0.47 2.28
N ILE A 144 -18.42 -0.61 2.45
CA ILE A 144 -19.87 -0.61 2.17
C ILE A 144 -20.58 0.24 3.23
N ALA A 145 -20.26 0.04 4.52
CA ALA A 145 -20.85 0.81 5.61
C ALA A 145 -20.58 2.32 5.44
N GLU A 146 -19.34 2.72 5.18
CA GLU A 146 -18.97 4.12 4.95
C GLU A 146 -19.67 4.70 3.72
N SER A 147 -19.82 3.92 2.64
CA SER A 147 -20.52 4.39 1.45
C SER A 147 -22.01 4.58 1.70
N LEU A 148 -22.64 3.71 2.50
CA LEU A 148 -24.05 3.85 2.90
C LEU A 148 -24.27 5.12 3.72
N GLU A 149 -23.35 5.42 4.65
CA GLU A 149 -23.40 6.62 5.46
C GLU A 149 -23.20 7.90 4.62
N LYS A 150 -22.13 7.94 3.82
CA LYS A 150 -21.76 9.14 3.05
C LYS A 150 -22.68 9.43 1.86
N ASN A 151 -23.16 8.38 1.16
CA ASN A 151 -23.85 8.55 -0.13
C ASN A 151 -25.36 8.25 -0.09
N HIS A 152 -25.85 7.50 0.91
CA HIS A 152 -27.24 7.02 0.95
C HIS A 152 -28.01 7.41 2.21
N GLY A 153 -27.42 8.24 3.08
CA GLY A 153 -28.11 8.81 4.26
C GLY A 153 -28.37 7.80 5.37
N PHE A 154 -27.55 6.76 5.46
CA PHE A 154 -27.60 5.82 6.58
C PHE A 154 -26.81 6.35 7.78
N THR A 155 -27.19 5.91 8.98
CA THR A 155 -26.43 6.14 10.21
C THR A 155 -26.07 4.80 10.82
N CYS A 156 -24.80 4.62 11.21
CA CYS A 156 -24.38 3.43 11.94
C CYS A 156 -24.91 3.50 13.38
N ILE A 157 -25.78 2.56 13.75
CA ILE A 157 -26.39 2.50 15.09
C ILE A 157 -25.64 1.55 16.02
N ALA A 158 -24.98 0.52 15.48
CA ALA A 158 -24.26 -0.47 16.27
C ALA A 158 -23.18 -1.18 15.45
N VAL A 159 -22.14 -1.64 16.14
CA VAL A 159 -21.11 -2.52 15.58
C VAL A 159 -21.04 -3.79 16.42
N LYS A 160 -21.42 -4.93 15.82
CA LYS A 160 -21.35 -6.26 16.45
C LYS A 160 -19.99 -6.88 16.16
N SER A 161 -19.36 -7.48 17.17
CA SER A 161 -18.07 -8.18 17.03
C SER A 161 -18.20 -9.67 17.38
N SER A 162 -18.97 -10.46 16.61
CA SER A 162 -18.90 -11.93 16.64
C SER A 162 -19.80 -12.55 15.56
N PRO A 163 -19.31 -13.48 14.70
CA PRO A 163 -17.94 -13.96 14.53
C PRO A 163 -17.04 -13.03 13.70
N ARG A 164 -17.61 -11.97 13.10
CA ARG A 164 -16.90 -10.91 12.37
C ARG A 164 -17.51 -9.56 12.73
N LYS A 165 -16.73 -8.48 12.53
CA LYS A 165 -17.26 -7.12 12.69
C LYS A 165 -18.40 -6.91 11.69
N THR A 166 -19.55 -6.53 12.21
CA THR A 166 -20.76 -6.27 11.43
C THR A 166 -21.30 -4.91 11.82
N TRP A 167 -21.46 -4.03 10.84
CA TRP A 167 -22.02 -2.70 10.99
C TRP A 167 -23.52 -2.78 10.75
N VAL A 168 -24.30 -2.31 11.72
CA VAL A 168 -25.76 -2.21 11.63
C VAL A 168 -26.09 -0.76 11.36
N LEU A 169 -26.70 -0.48 10.21
CA LEU A 169 -27.02 0.86 9.75
C LEU A 169 -28.53 1.00 9.51
N THR A 170 -29.06 2.17 9.84
CA THR A 170 -30.45 2.55 9.60
C THR A 170 -30.53 3.81 8.75
N LYS A 171 -31.47 3.87 7.81
CA LYS A 171 -31.68 5.03 6.95
C LYS A 171 -32.35 6.14 7.74
N ASN A 172 -31.76 7.33 7.71
CA ASN A 172 -32.38 8.51 8.31
C ASN A 172 -33.65 8.83 7.51
N LYS A 173 -34.79 8.93 8.21
CA LYS A 173 -36.07 9.36 7.61
C LYS A 173 -36.08 10.85 7.34
#